data_AF-A0A8J1U9Y8-F1
#
_entry.id   AF-A0A8J1U9Y8-F1
#
_cell.length_a   1.000
_cell.length_b   1.000
_cell.length_c   1.000
_cell.angle_alpha   90.00
_cell.angle_beta   90.00
_cell.angle_gamma   90.00
#
_symmetry.space_group_name_H-M   'P 1'
#
loop_
_entity.id
_entity.type
_entity.pdbx_description
1 polymer ?
#
loop_
_entity_poly.entity_id
_entity_poly.type
_entity_poly.pdbx_seq_one_letter_code
_entity_poly.pdbx_strand_id
1 'polypeptide(L)'
;MEMRESTDVLFKVLITYAIIAETLQCGITTHIEIAHRAYEFYDGRRVMQAQVGEKTVDFQKLIVEHQDAFQAGNPYPDAYYNPICQYGVYHDISEDTHWTPFMNATINYIRNHYPPPWNKATEKLIVFLLGLISHQVADVSWHSLGINHGFLSVMGDVNYHGSFDNAHSDGDPGGDVLNQYELNTNYIHELSDWYVPVDDLVNIYRELYGADRMPESVIEECTMFLFLGRLGEQLAIAKLLPKYASKSPFLVDKLNDFFLGGVFDMSVWTTNIWDKALFMLDKGTSACDLPHNPLYISCNMTNLEAPPRKQQGSRNAEKNGFFVASRFPGLSRGDVLIRRTKRGVYLSASKRVKHLFKKQAELSEYHQNKTLDQYSRLNDAKVKTAISSYTLSRPYARVGGFKDRIT
;
A
#
# COMPACT_ATOMS: atom_id res chain seq x y z
N MET A 1 39.96 -27.75 10.77
CA MET A 1 38.76 -27.58 11.60
C MET A 1 37.96 -26.33 11.20
N GLU A 2 38.59 -25.31 10.62
CA GLU A 2 37.94 -24.08 10.11
C GLU A 2 37.09 -24.23 8.83
N MET A 3 37.31 -25.26 7.99
CA MET A 3 36.51 -25.43 6.77
C MET A 3 35.11 -26.04 6.99
N ARG A 4 34.82 -26.58 8.17
CA ARG A 4 33.50 -27.18 8.48
C ARG A 4 32.48 -26.16 9.00
N GLU A 5 32.92 -25.07 9.62
CA GLU A 5 32.02 -24.00 10.08
C GLU A 5 31.52 -23.11 8.93
N SER A 6 32.34 -22.88 7.90
CA SER A 6 31.95 -22.04 6.76
C SER A 6 30.85 -22.69 5.90
N THR A 7 30.86 -24.01 5.76
CA THR A 7 29.82 -24.75 5.03
C THR A 7 28.49 -24.78 5.78
N ASP A 8 28.48 -24.80 7.11
CA ASP A 8 27.26 -24.80 7.92
C ASP A 8 26.56 -23.43 7.94
N VAL A 9 27.32 -22.33 7.84
CA VAL A 9 26.77 -20.97 7.68
C VAL A 9 26.21 -20.78 6.27
N LEU A 10 26.91 -21.23 5.23
CA LEU A 10 26.43 -21.13 3.85
C LEU A 10 25.16 -21.98 3.63
N PHE A 11 25.09 -23.17 4.24
CA PHE A 11 23.93 -24.06 4.14
C PHE A 11 22.72 -23.52 4.90
N LYS A 12 22.92 -22.90 6.08
CA LYS A 12 21.84 -22.20 6.81
C LYS A 12 21.38 -20.94 6.08
N VAL A 13 22.27 -20.18 5.46
CA VAL A 13 21.90 -19.02 4.63
C VAL A 13 21.11 -19.47 3.40
N LEU A 14 21.50 -20.55 2.73
CA LEU A 14 20.79 -21.11 1.56
C LEU A 14 19.43 -21.72 1.91
N ILE A 15 19.30 -22.42 3.04
CA ILE A 15 18.00 -22.93 3.52
C ILE A 15 17.09 -21.78 3.96
N THR A 16 17.65 -20.71 4.54
CA THR A 16 16.87 -19.50 4.82
C THR A 16 16.43 -18.84 3.50
N TYR A 17 17.29 -18.80 2.47
CA TYR A 17 16.99 -18.24 1.14
C TYR A 17 15.88 -19.01 0.39
N ALA A 18 15.82 -20.33 0.54
CA ALA A 18 14.79 -21.17 -0.09
C ALA A 18 13.41 -21.04 0.58
N ILE A 19 13.34 -20.66 1.86
CA ILE A 19 12.08 -20.55 2.62
C ILE A 19 11.48 -19.14 2.56
N ILE A 20 12.27 -18.11 2.20
CA ILE A 20 11.78 -16.73 2.05
C ILE A 20 10.92 -16.53 0.77
N ALA A 21 10.90 -17.52 -0.13
CA ALA A 21 10.44 -17.34 -1.51
C ALA A 21 8.91 -17.37 -1.76
N GLU A 22 8.07 -17.71 -0.77
CA GLU A 22 6.64 -18.02 -1.00
C GLU A 22 5.66 -17.09 -0.25
N THR A 23 6.11 -15.99 0.35
CA THR A 23 5.45 -15.52 1.59
C THR A 23 4.85 -14.12 1.59
N LEU A 24 4.82 -13.42 0.45
CA LEU A 24 4.42 -12.02 0.37
C LEU A 24 3.62 -11.82 -0.92
N GLN A 25 2.30 -11.65 -0.82
CA GLN A 25 1.38 -11.52 -1.97
C GLN A 25 0.42 -10.34 -1.83
N CYS A 26 0.64 -9.50 -0.83
CA CYS A 26 -0.10 -8.27 -0.59
C CYS A 26 0.99 -7.21 -0.69
N GLY A 27 0.95 -6.34 -1.70
CA GLY A 27 1.99 -5.34 -1.97
C GLY A 27 2.04 -4.27 -0.88
N ILE A 28 2.24 -4.63 0.39
CA ILE A 28 1.99 -3.77 1.56
C ILE A 28 2.84 -2.51 1.45
N THR A 29 4.13 -2.68 1.22
CA THR A 29 5.05 -1.54 1.05
C THR A 29 4.64 -0.70 -0.16
N THR A 30 4.28 -1.34 -1.27
CA THR A 30 3.89 -0.69 -2.52
C THR A 30 2.63 0.16 -2.35
N HIS A 31 1.60 -0.34 -1.68
CA HIS A 31 0.37 0.44 -1.41
C HIS A 31 0.61 1.62 -0.48
N ILE A 32 1.47 1.46 0.54
CA ILE A 32 1.86 2.58 1.42
C ILE A 32 2.63 3.62 0.61
N GLU A 33 3.53 3.19 -0.27
CA GLU A 33 4.32 4.06 -1.13
C GLU A 33 3.46 4.88 -2.10
N ILE A 34 2.49 4.24 -2.77
CA ILE A 34 1.54 4.93 -3.66
C ILE A 34 0.75 5.99 -2.89
N ALA A 35 0.26 5.66 -1.70
CA ALA A 35 -0.50 6.61 -0.89
C ALA A 35 0.37 7.77 -0.38
N HIS A 36 1.62 7.49 -0.02
CA HIS A 36 2.58 8.51 0.37
C HIS A 36 2.87 9.49 -0.78
N ARG A 37 3.14 8.97 -1.98
CA ARG A 37 3.35 9.80 -3.18
C ARG A 37 2.11 10.59 -3.58
N ALA A 38 0.91 10.01 -3.44
CA ALA A 38 -0.34 10.74 -3.62
C ALA A 38 -0.46 11.94 -2.68
N TYR A 39 -0.10 11.76 -1.39
CA TYR A 39 -0.03 12.84 -0.41
C TYR A 39 0.98 13.94 -0.84
N GLU A 40 2.20 13.57 -1.26
CA GLU A 40 3.22 14.54 -1.73
C GLU A 40 2.75 15.32 -2.96
N PHE A 41 1.98 14.69 -3.85
CA PHE A 41 1.43 15.33 -5.04
C PHE A 41 0.37 16.39 -4.74
N TYR A 42 -0.28 16.34 -3.57
CA TYR A 42 -1.09 17.46 -3.10
C TYR A 42 -0.21 18.63 -2.66
N ASP A 43 0.80 18.39 -1.82
CA ASP A 43 1.72 19.45 -1.36
C ASP A 43 2.35 20.22 -2.54
N GLY A 44 2.66 19.51 -3.63
CA GLY A 44 3.23 20.09 -4.84
C GLY A 44 2.24 20.75 -5.83
N ARG A 45 0.92 20.53 -5.71
CA ARG A 45 -0.08 20.98 -6.72
C ARG A 45 -1.26 21.77 -6.15
N ARG A 46 -1.74 21.44 -4.95
CA ARG A 46 -2.94 22.01 -4.30
C ARG A 46 -3.06 21.53 -2.86
N VAL A 47 -3.46 22.39 -1.92
CA VAL A 47 -3.76 21.95 -0.55
C VAL A 47 -5.01 21.06 -0.54
N MET A 48 -4.93 19.89 0.09
CA MET A 48 -6.05 18.97 0.23
C MET A 48 -7.02 19.49 1.31
N GLN A 49 -7.96 20.32 0.90
CA GLN A 49 -8.97 20.93 1.75
C GLN A 49 -10.38 20.68 1.22
N ALA A 50 -11.31 20.40 2.12
CA ALA A 50 -12.73 20.43 1.82
C ALA A 50 -13.48 21.24 2.87
N GLN A 51 -14.57 21.86 2.46
CA GLN A 51 -15.58 22.32 3.41
C GLN A 51 -16.22 21.08 3.99
N VAL A 52 -16.35 21.00 5.31
CA VAL A 52 -17.11 19.93 5.96
C VAL A 52 -18.01 20.60 6.99
N GLY A 53 -19.29 20.74 6.64
CA GLY A 53 -20.19 21.65 7.34
C GLY A 53 -19.76 23.11 7.13
N GLU A 54 -19.57 23.87 8.21
CA GLU A 54 -19.20 25.30 8.16
C GLU A 54 -17.69 25.56 8.23
N LYS A 55 -16.85 24.52 8.22
CA LYS A 55 -15.40 24.66 8.40
C LYS A 55 -14.62 24.09 7.22
N THR A 56 -13.56 24.80 6.84
CA THR A 56 -12.48 24.24 6.01
C THR A 56 -11.65 23.27 6.86
N VAL A 57 -11.56 22.02 6.43
CA VAL A 57 -10.68 21.01 7.04
C VAL A 57 -9.45 20.84 6.14
N ASP A 58 -8.27 20.88 6.75
CA ASP A 58 -6.99 20.57 6.10
C ASP A 58 -6.69 19.07 6.28
N PHE A 59 -7.01 18.28 5.26
CA PHE A 59 -6.82 16.83 5.30
C PHE A 59 -5.35 16.44 5.15
N GLN A 60 -4.52 17.31 4.54
CA GLN A 60 -3.09 17.07 4.44
C GLN A 60 -2.48 17.05 5.85
N LYS A 61 -2.87 18.02 6.68
CA LYS A 61 -2.50 18.03 8.10
C LYS A 61 -3.00 16.80 8.85
N LEU A 62 -4.26 16.38 8.63
CA LEU A 62 -4.79 15.17 9.28
C LEU A 62 -4.03 13.90 8.90
N ILE A 63 -3.64 13.73 7.63
CA ILE A 63 -2.81 12.59 7.20
C ILE A 63 -1.48 12.57 7.95
N VAL A 64 -0.80 13.72 8.10
CA VAL A 64 0.47 13.81 8.84
C VAL A 64 0.27 13.49 10.32
N GLU A 65 -0.81 13.99 10.93
CA GLU A 65 -1.11 13.77 12.35
C GLU A 65 -1.52 12.32 12.67
N HIS A 66 -2.11 11.60 11.71
CA HIS A 66 -2.67 10.26 11.90
C HIS A 66 -2.06 9.22 10.94
N GLN A 67 -0.74 9.25 10.76
CA GLN A 67 0.00 8.27 9.94
C GLN A 67 -0.24 6.81 10.35
N ASP A 68 -0.48 6.57 11.64
CA ASP A 68 -0.80 5.24 12.16
C ASP A 68 -2.09 4.64 11.57
N ALA A 69 -3.10 5.48 11.33
CA ALA A 69 -4.34 5.08 10.67
C ALA A 69 -4.20 5.10 9.15
N PHE A 70 -3.47 6.07 8.59
CA PHE A 70 -3.25 6.20 7.15
C PHE A 70 -2.58 4.94 6.57
N GLN A 71 -1.44 4.54 7.17
CA GLN A 71 -0.67 3.39 6.72
C GLN A 71 -1.39 2.07 6.96
N ALA A 72 -2.17 1.97 8.05
CA ALA A 72 -2.99 0.79 8.32
C ALA A 72 -4.13 0.63 7.31
N GLY A 73 -4.67 1.74 6.81
CA GLY A 73 -5.72 1.75 5.80
C GLY A 73 -5.23 1.30 4.43
N ASN A 74 -3.95 1.50 4.10
CA ASN A 74 -3.39 1.18 2.78
C ASN A 74 -3.58 -0.30 2.41
N PRO A 75 -2.94 -1.28 3.05
CA PRO A 75 -3.10 -2.69 2.66
C PRO A 75 -4.40 -3.32 3.19
N TYR A 76 -5.31 -2.55 3.80
CA TYR A 76 -6.46 -3.11 4.51
C TYR A 76 -7.41 -3.96 3.63
N PRO A 77 -7.69 -3.60 2.36
CA PRO A 77 -8.53 -4.43 1.50
C PRO A 77 -8.03 -5.88 1.35
N ASP A 78 -6.73 -6.13 1.50
CA ASP A 78 -6.13 -7.46 1.40
C ASP A 78 -6.18 -8.28 2.69
N ALA A 79 -6.65 -7.71 3.80
CA ALA A 79 -6.55 -8.32 5.13
C ALA A 79 -7.15 -9.73 5.22
N TYR A 80 -8.15 -10.03 4.41
CA TYR A 80 -9.00 -11.21 4.53
C TYR A 80 -8.69 -12.31 3.54
N TYR A 81 -7.66 -12.13 2.70
CA TYR A 81 -7.24 -13.16 1.77
C TYR A 81 -6.61 -14.38 2.45
N ASN A 82 -6.69 -15.50 1.73
CA ASN A 82 -6.27 -16.83 2.15
C ASN A 82 -4.84 -16.91 2.76
N PRO A 83 -3.83 -16.16 2.29
CA PRO A 83 -2.51 -16.25 2.92
C PRO A 83 -2.40 -15.55 4.27
N ILE A 84 -3.31 -14.64 4.62
CA ILE A 84 -3.12 -13.71 5.74
C ILE A 84 -3.96 -14.12 6.94
N CYS A 85 -5.21 -14.55 6.73
CA CYS A 85 -6.14 -14.67 7.85
C CYS A 85 -7.22 -15.73 7.66
N GLN A 86 -7.55 -16.44 8.74
CA GLN A 86 -8.73 -17.31 8.84
C GLN A 86 -8.89 -18.30 7.67
N TYR A 87 -7.77 -18.79 7.11
CA TYR A 87 -7.75 -19.70 5.96
C TYR A 87 -8.55 -19.20 4.74
N GLY A 88 -8.68 -17.88 4.59
CA GLY A 88 -9.37 -17.24 3.46
C GLY A 88 -10.89 -17.35 3.48
N VAL A 89 -11.49 -17.72 4.63
CA VAL A 89 -12.96 -17.81 4.77
C VAL A 89 -13.65 -16.48 4.43
N TYR A 90 -12.96 -15.36 4.61
CA TYR A 90 -13.46 -14.01 4.36
C TYR A 90 -12.93 -13.39 3.06
N HIS A 91 -12.44 -14.21 2.11
CA HIS A 91 -11.94 -13.74 0.82
C HIS A 91 -12.98 -12.87 0.07
N ASP A 92 -14.26 -13.25 0.10
CA ASP A 92 -15.33 -12.46 -0.53
C ASP A 92 -15.49 -11.07 0.11
N ILE A 93 -15.25 -10.97 1.42
CA ILE A 93 -15.24 -9.68 2.12
C ILE A 93 -14.04 -8.83 1.69
N SER A 94 -12.87 -9.44 1.52
CA SER A 94 -11.70 -8.76 0.93
C SER A 94 -12.08 -8.20 -0.43
N GLU A 95 -12.61 -9.03 -1.34
CA GLU A 95 -13.03 -8.61 -2.67
C GLU A 95 -14.00 -7.43 -2.61
N ASP A 96 -15.07 -7.51 -1.80
CA ASP A 96 -16.04 -6.42 -1.66
C ASP A 96 -15.41 -5.12 -1.10
N THR A 97 -14.38 -5.24 -0.27
CA THR A 97 -13.62 -4.10 0.30
C THR A 97 -12.78 -3.37 -0.74
N HIS A 98 -12.47 -3.99 -1.88
CA HIS A 98 -11.72 -3.35 -2.97
C HIS A 98 -12.55 -2.36 -3.80
N TRP A 99 -13.88 -2.35 -3.63
CA TRP A 99 -14.77 -1.69 -4.56
C TRP A 99 -15.52 -0.48 -3.98
N THR A 100 -16.05 0.34 -4.88
CA THR A 100 -16.82 1.55 -4.56
C THR A 100 -17.96 1.33 -3.56
N PRO A 101 -18.70 0.19 -3.56
CA PRO A 101 -19.74 -0.04 -2.56
C PRO A 101 -19.26 0.04 -1.11
N PHE A 102 -18.07 -0.49 -0.80
CA PHE A 102 -17.50 -0.40 0.55
C PHE A 102 -17.11 1.04 0.91
N MET A 103 -16.50 1.77 -0.02
CA MET A 103 -16.19 3.21 0.15
C MET A 103 -17.48 4.02 0.38
N ASN A 104 -18.54 3.77 -0.39
CA ASN A 104 -19.84 4.42 -0.25
C ASN A 104 -20.46 4.15 1.13
N ALA A 105 -20.47 2.88 1.58
CA ALA A 105 -20.93 2.51 2.91
C ALA A 105 -20.11 3.24 4.00
N THR A 106 -18.78 3.29 3.87
CA THR A 106 -17.90 3.98 4.82
C THR A 106 -18.20 5.47 4.91
N ILE A 107 -18.36 6.15 3.78
CA ILE A 107 -18.65 7.59 3.75
C ILE A 107 -20.02 7.89 4.37
N ASN A 108 -21.05 7.08 4.05
CA ASN A 108 -22.37 7.26 4.62
C ASN A 108 -22.38 6.99 6.12
N TYR A 109 -21.68 5.94 6.59
CA TYR A 109 -21.49 5.65 8.00
C TYR A 109 -20.87 6.85 8.74
N ILE A 110 -19.77 7.40 8.22
CA ILE A 110 -19.11 8.57 8.82
C ILE A 110 -20.07 9.76 8.91
N ARG A 111 -20.79 10.06 7.82
CA ARG A 111 -21.73 11.19 7.78
C ARG A 111 -22.90 11.03 8.75
N ASN A 112 -23.44 9.82 8.87
CA ASN A 112 -24.62 9.54 9.69
C ASN A 112 -24.28 9.49 11.19
N HIS A 113 -23.07 9.04 11.54
CA HIS A 113 -22.70 8.80 12.94
C HIS A 113 -21.76 9.85 13.54
N TYR A 114 -21.01 10.58 12.71
CA TYR A 114 -19.99 11.53 13.15
C TYR A 114 -20.09 12.88 12.41
N PRO A 115 -21.12 13.68 12.71
CA PRO A 115 -21.19 15.04 12.18
C PRO A 115 -20.00 15.88 12.68
N PRO A 116 -19.49 16.84 11.89
CA PRO A 116 -18.46 17.77 12.34
C PRO A 116 -18.91 18.61 13.55
N PRO A 117 -17.98 19.09 14.41
CA PRO A 117 -16.53 18.89 14.33
C PRO A 117 -16.12 17.48 14.77
N TRP A 118 -15.16 16.90 14.04
CA TRP A 118 -14.66 15.57 14.32
C TRP A 118 -13.71 15.56 15.52
N ASN A 119 -13.79 14.48 16.30
CA ASN A 119 -12.77 14.18 17.31
C ASN A 119 -11.64 13.35 16.68
N LYS A 120 -10.54 13.17 17.42
CA LYS A 120 -9.36 12.42 16.95
C LYS A 120 -9.67 11.01 16.44
N ALA A 121 -10.63 10.31 17.03
CA ALA A 121 -10.97 8.96 16.58
C ALA A 121 -11.71 8.98 15.24
N THR A 122 -12.56 9.98 15.01
CA THR A 122 -13.22 10.18 13.70
C THR A 122 -12.22 10.65 12.65
N GLU A 123 -11.30 11.55 13.00
CA GLU A 123 -10.19 11.96 12.10
C GLU A 123 -9.39 10.73 11.65
N LYS A 124 -9.03 9.83 12.57
CA LYS A 124 -8.36 8.56 12.26
C LYS A 124 -9.16 7.68 11.32
N LEU A 125 -10.48 7.53 11.52
CA LEU A 125 -11.33 6.75 10.61
C LEU A 125 -11.33 7.34 9.19
N ILE A 126 -11.37 8.68 9.06
CA ILE A 126 -11.33 9.34 7.76
C ILE A 126 -9.97 9.17 7.10
N VAL A 127 -8.88 9.33 7.85
CA VAL A 127 -7.52 9.13 7.34
C VAL A 127 -7.28 7.67 6.96
N PHE A 128 -7.83 6.71 7.71
CA PHE A 128 -7.84 5.30 7.35
C PHE A 128 -8.58 5.05 6.03
N LEU A 129 -9.75 5.67 5.83
CA LEU A 129 -10.49 5.62 4.56
C LEU A 129 -9.66 6.17 3.39
N LEU A 130 -8.94 7.28 3.57
CA LEU A 130 -8.06 7.80 2.51
C LEU A 130 -6.95 6.81 2.15
N GLY A 131 -6.37 6.14 3.15
CA GLY A 131 -5.41 5.07 2.92
C GLY A 131 -6.01 3.91 2.10
N LEU A 132 -7.20 3.47 2.49
CA LEU A 132 -7.96 2.41 1.83
C LEU A 132 -8.31 2.74 0.38
N ILE A 133 -8.77 3.97 0.12
CA ILE A 133 -9.09 4.43 -1.25
C ILE A 133 -7.84 4.36 -2.15
N SER A 134 -6.66 4.66 -1.62
CA SER A 134 -5.42 4.55 -2.39
C SER A 134 -5.16 3.13 -2.89
N HIS A 135 -5.50 2.12 -2.08
CA HIS A 135 -5.39 0.71 -2.46
C HIS A 135 -6.38 0.34 -3.54
N GLN A 136 -7.67 0.67 -3.31
CA GLN A 136 -8.73 0.41 -4.30
C GLN A 136 -8.40 0.99 -5.67
N VAL A 137 -7.80 2.18 -5.71
CA VAL A 137 -7.37 2.84 -6.94
C VAL A 137 -6.16 2.15 -7.58
N ALA A 138 -5.15 1.83 -6.78
CA ALA A 138 -3.93 1.17 -7.25
C ALA A 138 -4.24 -0.15 -7.97
N ASP A 139 -5.03 -1.02 -7.32
CA ASP A 139 -5.32 -2.36 -7.81
C ASP A 139 -6.00 -2.39 -9.17
N VAL A 140 -6.86 -1.40 -9.45
CA VAL A 140 -7.53 -1.32 -10.75
C VAL A 140 -6.52 -1.24 -11.88
N SER A 141 -5.53 -0.35 -11.77
CA SER A 141 -4.51 -0.17 -12.79
C SER A 141 -3.36 -1.18 -12.71
N TRP A 142 -3.08 -1.72 -11.53
CA TRP A 142 -2.07 -2.76 -11.35
C TRP A 142 -2.52 -4.10 -11.93
N HIS A 143 -3.73 -4.56 -11.56
CA HIS A 143 -4.29 -5.85 -11.96
C HIS A 143 -5.20 -5.80 -13.21
N SER A 144 -5.36 -4.64 -13.86
CA SER A 144 -6.22 -4.47 -15.06
C SER A 144 -7.71 -4.74 -14.78
N LEU A 145 -8.24 -4.26 -13.66
CA LEU A 145 -9.60 -4.59 -13.23
C LEU A 145 -10.65 -3.68 -13.90
N GLY A 146 -11.19 -4.11 -15.03
CA GLY A 146 -12.14 -3.31 -15.82
C GLY A 146 -11.46 -2.24 -16.69
N ILE A 147 -10.15 -2.40 -16.92
CA ILE A 147 -9.34 -1.70 -17.91
C ILE A 147 -8.39 -2.71 -18.56
N ASN A 148 -7.83 -2.41 -19.73
CA ASN A 148 -6.85 -3.28 -20.39
C ASN A 148 -5.43 -2.74 -20.21
N HIS A 149 -4.44 -3.63 -20.25
CA HIS A 149 -3.01 -3.29 -20.23
C HIS A 149 -2.54 -2.54 -18.98
N GLY A 150 -3.13 -2.86 -17.82
CA GLY A 150 -2.55 -2.51 -16.53
C GLY A 150 -1.21 -3.20 -16.31
N PHE A 151 -0.52 -2.81 -15.24
CA PHE A 151 0.89 -3.13 -15.01
C PHE A 151 1.21 -4.62 -15.13
N LEU A 152 0.51 -5.47 -14.39
CA LEU A 152 0.76 -6.91 -14.35
C LEU A 152 0.40 -7.61 -15.67
N SER A 153 -0.61 -7.12 -16.37
CA SER A 153 -0.97 -7.66 -17.70
C SER A 153 0.16 -7.43 -18.69
N VAL A 154 0.70 -6.21 -18.73
CA VAL A 154 1.82 -5.89 -19.63
C VAL A 154 3.11 -6.59 -19.19
N MET A 155 3.37 -6.69 -17.89
CA MET A 155 4.46 -7.51 -17.36
C MET A 155 4.32 -8.97 -17.80
N GLY A 156 3.11 -9.52 -17.78
CA GLY A 156 2.77 -10.85 -18.31
C GLY A 156 3.17 -11.01 -19.77
N ASP A 157 2.77 -10.08 -20.62
CA ASP A 157 3.08 -10.10 -22.05
C ASP A 157 4.58 -9.98 -22.33
N VAL A 158 5.28 -9.10 -21.59
CA VAL A 158 6.68 -8.75 -21.85
C VAL A 158 7.67 -9.75 -21.23
N ASN A 159 7.40 -10.25 -20.03
CA ASN A 159 8.35 -11.09 -19.28
C ASN A 159 7.88 -12.53 -19.05
N TYR A 160 6.59 -12.83 -19.21
CA TYR A 160 6.02 -14.15 -18.89
C TYR A 160 5.23 -14.77 -20.04
N HIS A 161 5.54 -14.40 -21.29
CA HIS A 161 4.92 -14.96 -22.50
C HIS A 161 3.38 -14.93 -22.49
N GLY A 162 2.80 -13.87 -21.92
CA GLY A 162 1.36 -13.68 -21.78
C GLY A 162 0.74 -14.32 -20.54
N SER A 163 1.54 -14.91 -19.64
CA SER A 163 1.03 -15.47 -18.39
C SER A 163 0.84 -14.38 -17.33
N PHE A 164 -0.43 -13.97 -17.13
CA PHE A 164 -0.81 -13.07 -16.05
C PHE A 164 -0.50 -13.67 -14.67
N ASP A 165 -0.81 -14.96 -14.46
CA ASP A 165 -0.60 -15.61 -13.15
C ASP A 165 0.85 -15.57 -12.69
N ASN A 166 1.81 -15.82 -13.59
CA ASN A 166 3.23 -15.73 -13.26
C ASN A 166 3.67 -14.29 -13.02
N ALA A 167 3.18 -13.34 -13.82
CA ALA A 167 3.45 -11.92 -13.60
C ALA A 167 2.89 -11.42 -12.28
N HIS A 168 1.68 -11.84 -11.90
CA HIS A 168 1.06 -11.54 -10.63
C HIS A 168 1.84 -12.13 -9.46
N SER A 169 2.21 -13.42 -9.52
CA SER A 169 2.96 -14.08 -8.45
C SER A 169 4.34 -13.46 -8.19
N ASP A 170 4.93 -12.81 -9.19
CA ASP A 170 6.24 -12.16 -9.07
C ASP A 170 6.15 -10.64 -8.91
N GLY A 171 5.11 -10.02 -9.46
CA GLY A 171 4.91 -8.58 -9.51
C GLY A 171 4.55 -8.01 -8.16
N ASP A 172 3.57 -8.60 -7.46
CA ASP A 172 3.11 -8.09 -6.16
C ASP A 172 4.24 -8.08 -5.11
N PRO A 173 4.90 -9.21 -4.80
CA PRO A 173 6.07 -9.18 -3.92
C PRO A 173 7.25 -8.41 -4.52
N GLY A 174 7.39 -8.42 -5.85
CA GLY A 174 8.50 -7.77 -6.52
C GLY A 174 8.44 -6.25 -6.37
N GLY A 175 7.26 -5.65 -6.41
CA GLY A 175 7.04 -4.23 -6.15
C GLY A 175 7.56 -3.84 -4.77
N ASP A 176 7.24 -4.62 -3.74
CA ASP A 176 7.73 -4.37 -2.37
C ASP A 176 9.24 -4.52 -2.26
N VAL A 177 9.81 -5.54 -2.91
CA VAL A 177 11.26 -5.74 -2.95
C VAL A 177 11.98 -4.53 -3.55
N LEU A 178 11.48 -4.04 -4.69
CA LEU A 178 12.09 -2.91 -5.38
C LEU A 178 11.91 -1.63 -4.58
N ASN A 179 10.71 -1.36 -4.06
CA ASN A 179 10.45 -0.18 -3.23
C ASN A 179 11.35 -0.16 -1.98
N GLN A 180 11.50 -1.29 -1.27
CA GLN A 180 12.39 -1.39 -0.11
C GLN A 180 13.87 -1.28 -0.46
N TYR A 181 14.26 -1.70 -1.66
CA TYR A 181 15.66 -1.65 -2.08
C TYR A 181 16.06 -0.27 -2.61
N GLU A 182 15.21 0.36 -3.42
CA GLU A 182 15.51 1.59 -4.14
C GLU A 182 15.16 2.86 -3.37
N LEU A 183 14.13 2.82 -2.52
CA LEU A 183 13.61 3.99 -1.84
C LEU A 183 14.09 4.10 -0.40
N ASN A 184 14.15 5.33 0.08
CA ASN A 184 14.27 5.59 1.51
C ASN A 184 12.89 5.50 2.16
N THR A 185 12.53 4.33 2.66
CA THR A 185 11.22 4.02 3.25
C THR A 185 11.04 4.52 4.69
N ASN A 186 11.86 5.46 5.18
CA ASN A 186 11.78 6.01 6.54
C ASN A 186 10.39 6.59 6.91
N TYR A 187 9.61 7.04 5.92
CA TYR A 187 8.22 7.50 6.12
C TYR A 187 7.26 6.34 6.41
N ILE A 188 7.58 5.12 5.99
CA ILE A 188 6.90 3.87 6.37
C ILE A 188 7.34 3.47 7.79
N HIS A 189 7.44 4.45 8.69
CA HIS A 189 8.01 4.43 10.03
C HIS A 189 8.14 3.03 10.65
N GLU A 190 9.24 2.33 10.41
CA GLU A 190 9.42 0.86 10.55
C GLU A 190 8.81 0.23 11.82
N LEU A 191 8.84 0.96 12.94
CA LEU A 191 8.37 0.50 14.25
C LEU A 191 7.13 1.24 14.79
N SER A 192 6.59 2.19 14.02
CA SER A 192 5.37 2.90 14.39
C SER A 192 4.18 1.96 14.49
N ASP A 193 3.29 2.35 15.38
CA ASP A 193 2.04 1.65 15.60
C ASP A 193 1.12 1.83 14.39
N TRP A 194 0.31 0.81 14.10
CA TRP A 194 -0.87 0.96 13.26
C TRP A 194 -2.11 1.12 14.12
N TYR A 195 -3.02 2.01 13.70
CA TYR A 195 -4.34 2.14 14.31
C TYR A 195 -5.42 1.64 13.34
N VAL A 196 -6.20 0.66 13.76
CA VAL A 196 -7.31 0.09 12.98
C VAL A 196 -8.63 0.44 13.68
N PRO A 197 -9.59 1.13 13.04
CA PRO A 197 -10.86 1.54 13.64
C PRO A 197 -11.87 0.38 13.66
N VAL A 198 -11.56 -0.68 14.41
CA VAL A 198 -12.28 -1.97 14.37
C VAL A 198 -13.78 -1.82 14.61
N ASP A 199 -14.20 -1.09 15.65
CA ASP A 199 -15.62 -0.93 15.95
C ASP A 199 -16.37 -0.25 14.81
N ASP A 200 -15.75 0.75 14.18
CA ASP A 200 -16.31 1.44 13.03
C ASP A 200 -16.43 0.48 11.83
N LEU A 201 -15.38 -0.31 11.56
CA LEU A 201 -15.35 -1.27 10.44
C LEU A 201 -16.41 -2.36 10.57
N VAL A 202 -16.64 -2.90 11.78
CA VAL A 202 -17.74 -3.85 12.04
C VAL A 202 -19.08 -3.23 11.65
N ASN A 203 -19.32 -1.97 12.03
CA ASN A 203 -20.57 -1.28 11.70
C ASN A 203 -20.68 -0.96 10.20
N ILE A 204 -19.59 -0.59 9.54
CA ILE A 204 -19.54 -0.33 8.10
C ILE A 204 -19.89 -1.60 7.31
N TYR A 205 -19.31 -2.76 7.66
CA TYR A 205 -19.70 -4.02 7.04
C TYR A 205 -21.16 -4.37 7.31
N ARG A 206 -21.66 -4.09 8.52
CA ARG A 206 -23.08 -4.28 8.82
C ARG A 206 -23.97 -3.41 7.93
N GLU A 207 -23.59 -2.16 7.68
CA GLU A 207 -24.32 -1.30 6.73
C GLU A 207 -24.23 -1.81 5.29
N LEU A 208 -23.05 -2.26 4.85
CA LEU A 208 -22.84 -2.79 3.50
C LEU A 208 -23.70 -4.03 3.23
N TYR A 209 -23.75 -4.97 4.17
CA TYR A 209 -24.43 -6.26 3.98
C TYR A 209 -25.86 -6.29 4.54
N GLY A 210 -26.25 -5.34 5.38
CA GLY A 210 -27.47 -5.41 6.17
C GLY A 210 -27.47 -6.54 7.21
N ALA A 211 -26.29 -7.11 7.54
CA ALA A 211 -26.13 -8.26 8.43
C ALA A 211 -24.74 -8.28 9.09
N ASP A 212 -24.64 -8.94 10.25
CA ASP A 212 -23.38 -9.14 10.98
C ASP A 212 -22.49 -10.21 10.31
N ARG A 213 -21.77 -9.81 9.25
CA ARG A 213 -20.83 -10.72 8.55
C ARG A 213 -19.40 -10.67 9.08
N MET A 214 -18.99 -9.57 9.72
CA MET A 214 -17.61 -9.33 10.12
C MET A 214 -17.48 -9.11 11.63
N PRO A 215 -17.10 -10.16 12.40
CA PRO A 215 -16.82 -10.03 13.82
C PRO A 215 -15.59 -9.18 14.11
N GLU A 216 -15.59 -8.47 15.24
CA GLU A 216 -14.46 -7.66 15.73
C GLU A 216 -13.15 -8.46 15.76
N SER A 217 -13.19 -9.68 16.29
CA SER A 217 -12.03 -10.56 16.43
C SER A 217 -11.37 -10.92 15.10
N VAL A 218 -12.15 -11.02 14.02
CA VAL A 218 -11.64 -11.31 12.68
C VAL A 218 -10.88 -10.10 12.16
N ILE A 219 -11.45 -8.90 12.25
CA ILE A 219 -10.78 -7.67 11.82
C ILE A 219 -9.48 -7.46 12.60
N GLU A 220 -9.50 -7.61 13.92
CA GLU A 220 -8.29 -7.50 14.76
C GLU A 220 -7.20 -8.50 14.36
N GLU A 221 -7.56 -9.77 14.18
CA GLU A 221 -6.60 -10.81 13.85
C GLU A 221 -6.01 -10.64 12.44
N CYS A 222 -6.87 -10.39 11.45
CA CYS A 222 -6.45 -10.24 10.07
C CYS A 222 -5.53 -9.02 9.88
N THR A 223 -5.87 -7.89 10.49
CA THR A 223 -5.02 -6.69 10.43
C THR A 223 -3.74 -6.83 11.25
N MET A 224 -3.73 -7.64 12.31
CA MET A 224 -2.50 -8.02 13.01
C MET A 224 -1.56 -8.82 12.13
N PHE A 225 -2.07 -9.75 11.30
CA PHE A 225 -1.23 -10.47 10.34
C PHE A 225 -0.70 -9.57 9.22
N LEU A 226 -1.49 -8.61 8.72
CA LEU A 226 -0.98 -7.59 7.80
C LEU A 226 0.17 -6.77 8.42
N PHE A 227 -0.01 -6.31 9.66
CA PHE A 227 1.03 -5.57 10.38
C PHE A 227 2.30 -6.42 10.59
N LEU A 228 2.13 -7.73 10.84
CA LEU A 228 3.24 -8.66 10.92
C LEU A 228 3.97 -8.81 9.57
N GLY A 229 3.23 -8.85 8.47
CA GLY A 229 3.77 -8.90 7.11
C GLY A 229 4.62 -7.67 6.81
N ARG A 230 4.10 -6.49 7.09
CA ARG A 230 4.82 -5.22 7.01
C ARG A 230 6.15 -5.23 7.79
N LEU A 231 6.15 -5.72 9.03
CA LEU A 231 7.38 -5.86 9.83
C LEU A 231 8.36 -6.85 9.20
N GLY A 232 7.86 -7.94 8.62
CA GLY A 232 8.67 -8.94 7.92
C GLY A 232 9.33 -8.38 6.65
N GLU A 233 8.59 -7.59 5.88
CA GLU A 233 9.09 -6.95 4.65
C GLU A 233 10.30 -6.07 4.95
N GLN A 234 10.14 -5.15 5.90
CA GLN A 234 11.17 -4.19 6.33
C GLN A 234 12.45 -4.88 6.86
N LEU A 235 12.32 -6.07 7.48
CA LEU A 235 13.48 -6.81 8.00
C LEU A 235 14.27 -7.56 6.92
N ALA A 236 13.61 -8.03 5.86
CA ALA A 236 14.19 -9.11 5.05
C ALA A 236 14.04 -8.97 3.53
N ILE A 237 13.06 -8.20 3.03
CA ILE A 237 12.63 -8.36 1.64
C ILE A 237 13.58 -7.72 0.62
N ALA A 238 14.24 -6.61 0.96
CA ALA A 238 15.19 -5.93 0.07
C ALA A 238 16.35 -6.86 -0.37
N LYS A 239 16.66 -7.90 0.42
CA LYS A 239 17.69 -8.91 0.09
C LYS A 239 17.28 -9.85 -1.04
N LEU A 240 16.01 -9.84 -1.42
CA LEU A 240 15.45 -10.65 -2.51
C LEU A 240 15.55 -9.96 -3.87
N LEU A 241 16.09 -8.74 -3.94
CA LEU A 241 16.24 -8.02 -5.21
C LEU A 241 16.84 -8.88 -6.33
N PRO A 242 17.95 -9.63 -6.15
CA PRO A 242 18.51 -10.42 -7.24
C PRO A 242 17.53 -11.47 -7.80
N LYS A 243 16.65 -12.03 -6.95
CA LYS A 243 15.63 -12.98 -7.37
C LYS A 243 14.56 -12.31 -8.24
N TYR A 244 13.99 -11.18 -7.78
CA TYR A 244 12.90 -10.53 -8.50
C TYR A 244 13.37 -9.74 -9.72
N ALA A 245 14.52 -9.07 -9.63
CA ALA A 245 15.11 -8.34 -10.75
C ALA A 245 15.48 -9.25 -11.93
N SER A 246 15.88 -10.51 -11.67
CA SER A 246 16.17 -11.47 -12.75
C SER A 246 14.93 -12.07 -13.41
N LYS A 247 13.78 -12.05 -12.73
CA LYS A 247 12.51 -12.56 -13.24
C LYS A 247 11.80 -11.56 -14.15
N SER A 248 11.88 -10.27 -13.84
CA SER A 248 11.17 -9.23 -14.57
C SER A 248 11.98 -7.95 -14.73
N PRO A 249 12.71 -7.78 -15.84
CA PRO A 249 13.30 -6.49 -16.22
C PRO A 249 12.25 -5.39 -16.39
N PHE A 250 11.02 -5.71 -16.82
CA PHE A 250 9.93 -4.75 -16.91
C PHE A 250 9.61 -4.15 -15.55
N LEU A 251 9.49 -4.98 -14.52
CA LEU A 251 9.22 -4.52 -13.16
C LEU A 251 10.31 -3.54 -12.70
N VAL A 252 11.59 -3.88 -12.88
CA VAL A 252 12.73 -3.00 -12.53
C VAL A 252 12.69 -1.68 -13.27
N ASP A 253 12.46 -1.71 -14.58
CA ASP A 253 12.53 -0.50 -15.41
C ASP A 253 11.27 0.37 -15.32
N LYS A 254 10.12 -0.21 -14.94
CA LYS A 254 8.80 0.40 -15.14
C LYS A 254 7.96 0.58 -13.88
N LEU A 255 8.34 -0.01 -12.73
CA LEU A 255 7.57 0.09 -11.48
C LEU A 255 7.09 1.52 -11.19
N ASN A 256 7.98 2.51 -11.33
CA ASN A 256 7.65 3.89 -11.00
C ASN A 256 6.89 4.63 -12.13
N ASP A 257 7.32 4.50 -13.38
CA ASP A 257 6.93 5.40 -14.47
C ASP A 257 6.07 4.77 -15.58
N PHE A 258 5.64 3.51 -15.41
CA PHE A 258 4.65 2.94 -16.32
C PHE A 258 3.36 3.75 -16.30
N PHE A 259 2.88 4.12 -17.49
CA PHE A 259 1.80 5.10 -17.63
C PHE A 259 0.44 4.60 -17.13
N LEU A 260 0.24 3.28 -16.99
CA LEU A 260 -1.01 2.68 -16.55
C LEU A 260 -0.73 1.61 -15.49
N GLY A 261 -0.68 2.03 -14.23
CA GLY A 261 -0.36 1.16 -13.10
C GLY A 261 1.09 1.22 -12.62
N GLY A 262 1.90 2.18 -13.07
CA GLY A 262 3.13 2.54 -12.34
C GLY A 262 2.82 3.35 -11.09
N VAL A 263 3.74 3.39 -10.11
CA VAL A 263 3.55 4.09 -8.83
C VAL A 263 3.07 5.53 -9.02
N PHE A 264 3.65 6.27 -9.97
CA PHE A 264 3.25 7.67 -10.21
C PHE A 264 1.86 7.80 -10.81
N ASP A 265 1.47 6.92 -11.73
CA ASP A 265 0.12 6.91 -12.31
C ASP A 265 -0.93 6.61 -11.24
N MET A 266 -0.73 5.53 -10.47
CA MET A 266 -1.61 5.15 -9.37
C MET A 266 -1.74 6.27 -8.33
N SER A 267 -0.63 6.93 -7.99
CA SER A 267 -0.63 8.05 -7.04
C SER A 267 -1.45 9.24 -7.54
N VAL A 268 -1.35 9.59 -8.83
CA VAL A 268 -2.17 10.67 -9.42
C VAL A 268 -3.64 10.30 -9.42
N TRP A 269 -4.00 9.07 -9.80
CA TRP A 269 -5.38 8.62 -9.74
C TRP A 269 -5.93 8.62 -8.32
N THR A 270 -5.12 8.22 -7.33
CA THR A 270 -5.49 8.30 -5.91
C THR A 270 -5.88 9.72 -5.53
N THR A 271 -5.10 10.73 -5.94
CA THR A 271 -5.47 12.14 -5.67
C THR A 271 -6.79 12.52 -6.32
N ASN A 272 -7.06 12.07 -7.54
CA ASN A 272 -8.33 12.38 -8.20
C ASN A 272 -9.54 11.76 -7.48
N ILE A 273 -9.38 10.58 -6.88
CA ILE A 273 -10.47 9.91 -6.15
C ILE A 273 -10.59 10.43 -4.71
N TRP A 274 -9.49 10.83 -4.05
CA TRP A 274 -9.57 11.53 -2.77
C TRP A 274 -10.39 12.82 -2.87
N ASP A 275 -10.18 13.65 -3.90
CA ASP A 275 -11.00 14.86 -4.11
C ASP A 275 -12.51 14.53 -4.19
N LYS A 276 -12.87 13.42 -4.84
CA LYS A 276 -14.26 12.95 -4.94
C LYS A 276 -14.78 12.40 -3.62
N ALA A 277 -13.96 11.64 -2.89
CA ALA A 277 -14.34 11.08 -1.58
C ALA A 277 -14.54 12.19 -0.54
N LEU A 278 -13.67 13.19 -0.50
CA LEU A 278 -13.81 14.36 0.35
C LEU A 278 -15.04 15.20 -0.04
N PHE A 279 -15.32 15.35 -1.33
CA PHE A 279 -16.56 15.97 -1.80
C PHE A 279 -17.81 15.18 -1.34
N MET A 280 -17.78 13.86 -1.41
CA MET A 280 -18.87 13.01 -0.90
C MET A 280 -19.02 13.08 0.63
N LEU A 281 -17.92 13.22 1.38
CA LEU A 281 -17.97 13.44 2.83
C LEU A 281 -18.70 14.75 3.17
N ASP A 282 -18.53 15.80 2.36
CA ASP A 282 -19.22 17.09 2.53
C ASP A 282 -20.67 17.09 1.99
N LYS A 283 -20.84 16.79 0.71
CA LYS A 283 -22.12 16.94 -0.01
C LYS A 283 -23.01 15.72 0.01
N GLY A 284 -22.43 14.55 0.24
CA GLY A 284 -23.12 13.28 0.27
C GLY A 284 -22.85 12.48 -1.00
N THR A 285 -22.98 11.18 -0.87
CA THR A 285 -22.74 10.21 -1.94
C THR A 285 -23.75 10.33 -3.06
N SER A 286 -24.96 10.84 -2.78
CA SER A 286 -26.00 11.13 -3.78
C SER A 286 -25.64 12.24 -4.77
N ALA A 287 -24.61 13.04 -4.49
CA ALA A 287 -24.11 14.07 -5.41
C ALA A 287 -23.16 13.51 -6.49
N CYS A 288 -22.92 12.20 -6.48
CA CYS A 288 -22.02 11.52 -7.39
C CYS A 288 -22.66 10.28 -8.02
N ASP A 289 -22.17 9.92 -9.21
CA ASP A 289 -22.36 8.60 -9.79
C ASP A 289 -21.27 7.66 -9.26
N LEU A 290 -21.70 6.49 -8.76
CA LEU A 290 -20.88 5.54 -8.00
C LEU A 290 -20.87 4.17 -8.69
N PRO A 291 -20.20 4.05 -9.85
CA PRO A 291 -19.97 2.76 -10.48
C PRO A 291 -19.09 1.86 -9.60
N HIS A 292 -19.16 0.54 -9.83
CA HIS A 292 -18.44 -0.46 -9.04
C HIS A 292 -16.94 -0.21 -8.93
N ASN A 293 -16.31 0.18 -10.03
CA ASN A 293 -14.88 0.50 -10.08
C ASN A 293 -14.65 1.97 -9.68
N PRO A 294 -13.74 2.24 -8.71
CA PRO A 294 -13.52 3.57 -8.15
C PRO A 294 -12.98 4.60 -9.15
N LEU A 295 -12.24 4.19 -10.19
CA LEU A 295 -11.70 5.12 -11.19
C LEU A 295 -12.79 5.88 -11.95
N TYR A 296 -13.98 5.28 -12.08
CA TYR A 296 -15.09 5.84 -12.84
C TYR A 296 -16.06 6.68 -12.01
N ILE A 297 -15.82 6.85 -10.70
CA ILE A 297 -16.63 7.74 -9.86
C ILE A 297 -16.67 9.13 -10.49
N SER A 298 -17.84 9.74 -10.56
CA SER A 298 -18.00 11.07 -11.12
C SER A 298 -18.92 11.90 -10.24
N CYS A 299 -18.46 13.07 -9.80
CA CYS A 299 -19.22 13.96 -8.95
C CYS A 299 -19.56 15.22 -9.72
N ASN A 300 -20.80 15.73 -9.57
CA ASN A 300 -21.14 17.01 -10.15
C ASN A 300 -20.57 18.14 -9.29
N MET A 301 -19.28 18.46 -9.51
CA MET A 301 -18.56 19.51 -8.78
C MET A 301 -19.01 20.93 -9.18
N THR A 302 -19.98 21.04 -10.10
CA THR A 302 -20.58 22.28 -10.59
C THR A 302 -22.10 22.27 -10.37
N ASN A 303 -22.52 22.79 -9.22
CA ASN A 303 -23.88 23.22 -8.86
C ASN A 303 -24.96 22.17 -8.53
N LEU A 304 -25.77 22.62 -7.57
CA LEU A 304 -27.02 22.11 -7.02
C LEU A 304 -27.95 21.48 -8.06
N GLU A 305 -28.52 20.34 -7.66
CA GLU A 305 -29.66 19.61 -8.24
C GLU A 305 -29.49 18.92 -9.60
N ALA A 306 -29.43 17.59 -9.58
CA ALA A 306 -29.92 16.74 -10.66
C ALA A 306 -30.46 15.39 -10.12
N PRO A 307 -31.53 14.83 -10.73
CA PRO A 307 -32.35 13.74 -10.18
C PRO A 307 -31.75 12.33 -10.40
N PRO A 308 -32.23 11.30 -9.67
CA PRO A 308 -31.60 9.98 -9.64
C PRO A 308 -31.77 9.23 -10.96
N ARG A 309 -30.67 8.67 -11.48
CA ARG A 309 -30.70 7.64 -12.53
C ARG A 309 -30.56 6.25 -11.92
N LYS A 310 -31.36 5.32 -12.45
CA LYS A 310 -31.41 3.92 -12.02
C LYS A 310 -30.08 3.21 -12.32
N GLN A 311 -29.53 2.55 -11.29
CA GLN A 311 -28.42 1.62 -11.39
C GLN A 311 -28.74 0.52 -12.41
N GLN A 312 -27.84 0.32 -13.38
CA GLN A 312 -27.87 -0.84 -14.27
C GLN A 312 -27.03 -1.97 -13.67
N GLY A 313 -27.60 -3.18 -13.72
CA GLY A 313 -27.15 -4.34 -12.98
C GLY A 313 -25.70 -4.75 -13.22
N SER A 314 -25.09 -5.16 -12.12
CA SER A 314 -23.84 -5.90 -12.03
C SER A 314 -23.79 -7.00 -13.10
N ARG A 315 -22.79 -6.93 -13.98
CA ARG A 315 -22.28 -8.12 -14.66
C ARG A 315 -21.22 -8.70 -13.74
N ASN A 316 -21.39 -9.98 -13.42
CA ASN A 316 -20.46 -10.77 -12.63
C ASN A 316 -19.02 -10.46 -13.04
N ALA A 317 -18.29 -9.78 -12.15
CA ALA A 317 -16.85 -9.73 -12.22
C ALA A 317 -16.36 -11.18 -12.05
N GLU A 318 -15.54 -11.66 -12.99
CA GLU A 318 -14.85 -12.92 -12.83
C GLU A 318 -14.03 -12.84 -11.55
N LYS A 319 -14.25 -13.82 -10.66
CA LYS A 319 -13.49 -13.96 -9.43
C LYS A 319 -12.09 -14.44 -9.81
N ASN A 320 -11.10 -13.56 -9.71
CA ASN A 320 -9.70 -13.93 -9.89
C ASN A 320 -9.23 -14.62 -8.61
N GLY A 321 -9.49 -15.93 -8.52
CA GLY A 321 -9.14 -16.72 -7.35
C GLY A 321 -7.75 -17.31 -7.46
N PHE A 322 -6.69 -16.60 -7.08
CA PHE A 322 -5.36 -17.19 -6.92
C PHE A 322 -4.51 -16.47 -5.87
N PHE A 323 -4.37 -17.05 -4.68
CA PHE A 323 -3.40 -16.62 -3.67
C PHE A 323 -2.82 -17.85 -2.93
N VAL A 324 -1.51 -17.90 -2.78
CA VAL A 324 -0.71 -18.99 -2.19
C VAL A 324 -0.27 -18.58 -0.78
N ALA A 325 -0.27 -19.55 0.14
CA ALA A 325 -0.10 -19.35 1.59
C ALA A 325 1.18 -18.58 2.01
N SER A 326 1.01 -17.52 2.80
CA SER A 326 2.13 -16.79 3.41
C SER A 326 2.62 -17.45 4.70
N ARG A 327 3.94 -17.61 4.81
CA ARG A 327 4.63 -17.97 6.06
C ARG A 327 5.70 -16.93 6.37
N PHE A 328 5.47 -15.99 7.28
CA PHE A 328 6.48 -14.99 7.64
C PHE A 328 7.68 -15.65 8.36
N PRO A 329 8.85 -15.82 7.72
CA PRO A 329 9.92 -16.59 8.31
C PRO A 329 10.50 -15.83 9.51
N GLY A 330 10.30 -16.36 10.72
CA GLY A 330 10.94 -15.85 11.94
C GLY A 330 10.14 -14.86 12.79
N LEU A 331 8.98 -14.41 12.32
CA LEU A 331 8.02 -13.61 13.10
C LEU A 331 6.76 -14.42 13.43
N SER A 332 6.10 -14.08 14.53
CA SER A 332 4.93 -14.79 15.03
C SER A 332 3.88 -13.83 15.59
N ARG A 333 2.67 -14.30 15.88
CA ARG A 333 1.62 -13.50 16.54
C ARG A 333 2.10 -12.82 17.84
N GLY A 334 3.00 -13.47 18.60
CA GLY A 334 3.57 -12.92 19.83
C GLY A 334 4.49 -11.71 19.62
N ASP A 335 4.84 -11.42 18.36
CA ASP A 335 5.67 -10.29 17.98
C ASP A 335 4.87 -9.00 17.73
N VAL A 336 3.54 -9.06 17.81
CA VAL A 336 2.63 -7.91 17.78
C VAL A 336 1.94 -7.73 19.12
N LEU A 337 2.00 -6.52 19.67
CA LEU A 337 1.27 -6.10 20.85
C LEU A 337 -0.01 -5.41 20.40
N ILE A 338 -1.16 -5.89 20.88
CA ILE A 338 -2.48 -5.30 20.58
C ILE A 338 -2.96 -4.52 21.80
N ARG A 339 -3.19 -3.21 21.63
CA ARG A 339 -3.80 -2.35 22.65
C ARG A 339 -5.16 -1.86 22.16
N ARG A 340 -6.23 -2.38 22.78
CA ARG A 340 -7.61 -1.97 22.48
C ARG A 340 -7.92 -0.57 23.00
N THR A 341 -8.76 0.11 22.27
CA THR A 341 -9.38 1.39 22.63
C THR A 341 -10.89 1.26 22.49
N LYS A 342 -11.63 2.35 22.72
CA LYS A 342 -13.09 2.36 22.59
C LYS A 342 -13.59 2.25 21.14
N ARG A 343 -12.76 2.54 20.13
CA ARG A 343 -13.17 2.58 18.71
C ARG A 343 -12.32 1.71 17.79
N GLY A 344 -11.39 0.94 18.34
CA GLY A 344 -10.39 0.24 17.54
C GLY A 344 -9.15 -0.17 18.31
N VAL A 345 -8.11 -0.57 17.60
CA VAL A 345 -6.90 -1.16 18.18
C VAL A 345 -5.64 -0.50 17.69
N TYR A 346 -4.63 -0.45 18.56
CA TYR A 346 -3.24 -0.18 18.17
C TYR A 346 -2.48 -1.50 18.05
N LEU A 347 -1.75 -1.66 16.96
CA LEU A 347 -0.83 -2.76 16.68
C LEU A 347 0.60 -2.22 16.78
N SER A 348 1.39 -2.77 17.70
CA SER A 348 2.76 -2.31 17.96
C SER A 348 3.75 -3.45 17.88
N ALA A 349 4.97 -3.18 17.41
CA ALA A 349 6.06 -4.16 17.43
C ALA A 349 6.46 -4.54 18.87
N SER A 350 6.69 -5.83 19.11
CA SER A 350 7.21 -6.33 20.39
C SER A 350 8.64 -5.83 20.66
N LYS A 351 9.10 -5.97 21.92
CA LYS A 351 10.49 -5.66 22.29
C LYS A 351 11.50 -6.48 21.47
N ARG A 352 11.17 -7.74 21.15
CA ARG A 352 12.02 -8.62 20.34
C ARG A 352 12.19 -8.06 18.93
N VAL A 353 11.10 -7.65 18.28
CA VAL A 353 11.16 -7.06 16.93
C VAL A 353 11.95 -5.76 16.95
N LYS A 354 11.69 -4.87 17.91
CA LYS A 354 12.45 -3.63 18.08
C LYS A 354 13.96 -3.88 18.21
N HIS A 355 14.35 -4.95 18.90
CA HIS A 355 15.75 -5.35 18.99
C HIS A 355 16.32 -5.87 17.65
N LEU A 356 15.53 -6.61 16.86
CA LEU A 356 15.95 -7.06 15.52
C LEU A 356 16.23 -5.87 14.58
N PHE A 357 15.33 -4.88 14.55
CA PHE A 357 15.52 -3.66 13.77
C PHE A 357 16.78 -2.89 14.21
N LYS A 358 16.99 -2.73 15.52
CA LYS A 358 18.20 -2.09 16.04
C LYS A 358 19.47 -2.81 15.56
N LYS A 359 19.49 -4.14 15.65
CA LYS A 359 20.62 -4.95 15.20
C LYS A 359 20.85 -4.82 13.69
N GLN A 360 19.79 -4.76 12.89
CA GLN A 360 19.87 -4.55 11.44
C GLN A 360 20.45 -3.18 11.08
N ALA A 361 20.05 -2.13 11.80
CA ALA A 361 20.60 -0.79 11.64
C ALA A 361 22.11 -0.76 12.01
N GLU A 362 22.49 -1.31 13.16
CA GLU A 362 23.89 -1.42 13.62
C GLU A 362 24.76 -2.19 12.61
N LEU A 363 24.26 -3.29 12.04
CA LEU A 363 24.96 -4.05 11.00
C LEU A 363 25.10 -3.28 9.69
N SER A 364 24.06 -2.56 9.26
CA SER A 364 24.09 -1.76 8.04
C SER A 364 25.10 -0.62 8.15
N GLU A 365 25.11 0.08 9.28
CA GLU A 365 26.09 1.12 9.58
C GLU A 365 27.53 0.56 9.60
N TYR A 366 27.75 -0.59 10.23
CA TYR A 366 29.05 -1.27 10.22
C TYR A 366 29.53 -1.59 8.80
N HIS A 367 28.66 -2.14 7.95
CA HIS A 367 28.99 -2.45 6.56
C HIS A 367 29.25 -1.20 5.72
N GLN A 368 28.46 -0.13 5.89
CA GLN A 368 28.69 1.15 5.22
C GLN A 368 30.05 1.75 5.60
N ASN A 369 30.37 1.78 6.89
CA ASN A 369 31.65 2.29 7.39
C ASN A 369 32.84 1.45 6.89
N LYS A 370 32.72 0.11 6.86
CA LYS A 370 33.76 -0.76 6.31
C LYS A 370 33.98 -0.55 4.81
N THR A 371 32.90 -0.36 4.05
CA THR A 371 32.97 -0.04 2.62
C THR A 371 33.63 1.32 2.41
N LEU A 372 33.24 2.36 3.17
CA LEU A 372 33.84 3.69 3.11
C LEU A 372 35.33 3.67 3.50
N ASP A 373 35.72 2.88 4.50
CA ASP A 373 37.12 2.67 4.89
C ASP A 373 37.90 1.97 3.79
N GLN A 374 37.32 0.97 3.14
CA GLN A 374 37.93 0.25 2.03
C GLN A 374 38.09 1.17 0.80
N TYR A 375 37.10 2.00 0.50
CA TYR A 375 37.18 3.02 -0.55
C TYR A 375 38.19 4.14 -0.24
N SER A 376 38.25 4.61 1.01
CA SER A 376 39.22 5.62 1.45
C SER A 376 40.65 5.10 1.40
N ARG A 377 40.87 3.80 1.60
CA ARG A 377 42.18 3.15 1.40
C ARG A 377 42.53 2.92 -0.06
N LEU A 378 41.55 2.91 -0.97
CA LEU A 378 41.74 2.67 -2.41
C LEU A 378 41.86 3.96 -3.24
N ASN A 379 41.41 5.11 -2.74
CA ASN A 379 41.38 6.37 -3.49
C ASN A 379 42.13 7.52 -2.80
N ASP A 380 43.42 7.66 -3.15
CA ASP A 380 44.19 8.92 -3.02
C ASP A 380 43.98 9.85 -4.24
N ALA A 381 42.95 9.58 -5.06
CA ALA A 381 42.56 10.39 -6.20
C ALA A 381 41.08 10.78 -6.10
N LYS A 382 40.81 12.10 -6.15
CA LYS A 382 39.48 12.73 -6.07
C LYS A 382 38.48 12.07 -7.02
N VAL A 383 37.55 11.30 -6.48
CA VAL A 383 36.31 10.90 -7.17
C VAL A 383 35.15 11.66 -6.52
N LYS A 384 34.49 12.52 -7.31
CA LYS A 384 33.24 13.18 -6.91
C LYS A 384 32.17 12.09 -6.78
N THR A 385 31.52 12.04 -5.63
CA THR A 385 30.32 11.23 -5.41
C THR A 385 29.24 11.62 -6.42
N ALA A 386 28.69 10.63 -7.13
CA ALA A 386 27.52 10.82 -7.96
C ALA A 386 26.31 11.03 -7.02
N ILE A 387 25.84 12.27 -6.93
CA ILE A 387 24.54 12.60 -6.34
C ILE A 387 23.55 12.51 -7.50
N SER A 388 22.87 11.38 -7.64
CA SER A 388 21.75 11.26 -8.58
C SER A 388 20.45 11.12 -7.81
N SER A 389 19.92 12.26 -7.35
CA SER A 389 18.48 12.38 -7.11
C SER A 389 18.04 13.78 -7.53
N TYR A 390 17.28 13.82 -8.63
CA TYR A 390 16.50 15.00 -9.02
C TYR A 390 15.06 14.53 -9.19
N THR A 391 14.18 14.93 -8.29
CA THR A 391 12.73 14.82 -8.47
C THR A 391 12.22 16.15 -9.02
N LEU A 392 11.61 16.11 -10.20
CA LEU A 392 10.86 17.24 -10.75
C LEU A 392 9.42 17.16 -10.25
N SER A 393 8.87 18.30 -9.84
CA SER A 393 7.49 18.48 -9.36
C SER A 393 6.40 18.30 -10.43
N ARG A 394 6.70 17.64 -11.56
CA ARG A 394 5.77 17.44 -12.69
C ARG A 394 5.85 16.01 -13.23
N PRO A 395 4.83 15.16 -12.98
CA PRO A 395 4.90 13.73 -13.30
C PRO A 395 4.50 13.34 -14.73
N TYR A 396 4.24 14.27 -15.66
CA TYR A 396 3.77 13.92 -17.02
C TYR A 396 4.63 14.44 -18.18
N ALA A 397 5.92 14.69 -17.95
CA ALA A 397 6.84 15.04 -19.03
C ALA A 397 8.24 14.43 -18.82
N ARG A 398 8.37 13.11 -18.98
CA ARG A 398 9.62 12.55 -19.52
C ARG A 398 9.53 12.59 -21.03
N VAL A 399 9.70 13.79 -21.62
CA VAL A 399 10.07 13.86 -23.03
C VAL A 399 11.55 13.50 -23.10
N GLY A 400 11.83 12.30 -23.62
CA GLY A 400 13.19 11.88 -23.92
C GLY A 400 13.89 12.94 -24.78
N GLY A 401 15.01 13.44 -24.30
CA GLY A 401 15.85 14.38 -25.01
C GLY A 401 17.28 13.87 -25.01
N PHE A 402 17.61 13.03 -25.99
CA PHE A 402 18.97 12.99 -26.51
C PHE A 402 19.37 14.44 -26.82
N LYS A 403 20.47 14.90 -26.24
CA LYS A 403 21.19 16.03 -26.81
C LYS A 403 22.51 15.49 -27.34
N ASP A 404 22.45 15.03 -28.58
CA ASP A 404 23.64 14.88 -29.41
C ASP A 404 24.40 16.20 -29.48
N ARG A 405 25.72 16.07 -29.50
CA ARG A 405 26.68 17.13 -29.81
C ARG A 405 26.39 17.75 -31.18
N ILE A 406 26.22 19.07 -31.22
CA ILE A 406 26.63 20.00 -32.29
C ILE A 406 26.67 21.37 -31.59
N THR A 407 27.72 22.18 -31.48
CA THR A 407 29.09 22.33 -32.02
C THR A 407 30.06 22.66 -30.90
#